data_AF-A0A1S8X7F9-F1
#
_entry.id   AF-A0A1S8X7F9-F1
#
_cell.length_a   1.000
_cell.length_b   1.000
_cell.length_c   1.000
_cell.angle_alpha   90.00
_cell.angle_beta   90.00
_cell.angle_gamma   90.00
#
_symmetry.space_group_name_H-M   'P 1'
#
loop_
_entity.id
_entity.type
_entity.pdbx_description
1 polymer ?
#
loop_
_entity_poly.entity_id
_entity_poly.type
_entity_poly.pdbx_seq_one_letter_code
_entity_poly.pdbx_strand_id
1 'polypeptide(L)'
;MSTRELVDETRSDYSCFNVVHLATARAAELAAFEAEVNVTTAHAITCLQRLPVRLRRRAASHRVNRLPRRLHRHFQQPLNNNKGQLVAAQPKRAKLKSRRYRRRHLRLLAMATRIAATSSSYSELSSNRKTLWLPTHLWHAKRYHMINIWGWRLPQAPNDKIFKACQDAALK
;
A
#
# COMPACT_ATOMS: atom_id res chain seq x y z
N MET A 1 -16.96 -21.45 55.89
CA MET A 1 -16.25 -22.14 54.79
C MET A 1 -16.94 -21.76 53.50
N SER A 2 -16.20 -21.17 52.57
CA SER A 2 -16.75 -20.48 51.40
C SER A 2 -17.09 -21.49 50.31
N THR A 3 -18.29 -21.41 49.73
CA THR A 3 -18.76 -22.35 48.69
C THR A 3 -17.89 -22.40 47.42
N ARG A 4 -16.96 -21.46 47.27
CA ARG A 4 -15.95 -21.46 46.20
C ARG A 4 -14.82 -22.46 46.41
N GLU A 5 -14.49 -22.80 47.66
CA GLU A 5 -13.38 -23.72 47.99
C GLU A 5 -13.73 -25.18 47.62
N LEU A 6 -14.98 -25.58 47.81
CA LEU A 6 -15.48 -26.93 47.52
C LEU A 6 -15.51 -27.28 46.02
N VAL A 7 -15.68 -26.29 45.15
CA VAL A 7 -15.67 -26.48 43.69
C VAL A 7 -14.25 -26.71 43.17
N ASP A 8 -13.23 -26.24 43.88
CA ASP A 8 -11.83 -26.37 43.50
C ASP A 8 -11.28 -27.77 43.85
N GLU A 9 -11.67 -28.33 45.01
CA GLU A 9 -11.25 -29.68 45.40
C GLU A 9 -11.81 -30.77 44.48
N THR A 10 -13.10 -30.69 44.12
CA THR A 10 -13.70 -31.66 43.18
C THR A 10 -13.13 -31.55 41.77
N ARG A 11 -12.57 -30.40 41.40
CA ARG A 11 -11.92 -30.18 40.10
C ARG A 11 -10.48 -30.68 40.07
N SER A 12 -9.81 -30.76 41.23
CA SER A 12 -8.46 -31.32 41.40
C SER A 12 -8.38 -32.78 40.94
N ASP A 13 -9.38 -33.60 41.27
CA ASP A 13 -9.37 -35.05 41.00
C ASP A 13 -9.56 -35.40 39.51
N TYR A 14 -10.18 -34.50 38.73
CA TYR A 14 -10.41 -34.70 37.28
C TYR A 14 -9.56 -33.77 36.40
N SER A 15 -8.74 -32.92 37.01
CA SER A 15 -7.83 -32.02 36.31
C SER A 15 -6.54 -32.78 35.95
N CYS A 16 -6.52 -33.42 34.79
CA CYS A 16 -5.38 -34.20 34.31
C CYS A 16 -4.09 -33.39 34.05
N PHE A 17 -4.09 -32.07 34.22
CA PHE A 17 -2.88 -31.24 34.18
C PHE A 17 -3.02 -29.96 35.03
N ASN A 18 -1.92 -29.57 35.68
CA ASN A 18 -1.85 -28.34 36.47
C ASN A 18 -1.80 -27.10 35.55
N VAL A 19 -2.89 -26.32 35.52
CA VAL A 19 -3.03 -25.13 34.68
C VAL A 19 -2.01 -24.05 35.03
N VAL A 20 -1.73 -23.83 36.31
CA VAL A 20 -0.79 -22.79 36.78
C VAL A 20 0.63 -23.15 36.35
N HIS A 21 1.02 -24.40 36.50
CA HIS A 21 2.33 -24.89 36.06
C HIS A 21 2.49 -24.78 34.52
N LEU A 22 1.46 -25.15 33.76
CA LEU A 22 1.48 -25.04 32.29
C LEU A 22 1.55 -23.57 31.83
N ALA A 23 0.76 -22.69 32.46
CA ALA A 23 0.74 -21.27 32.13
C ALA A 23 2.07 -20.57 32.47
N THR A 24 2.67 -20.90 33.62
CA THR A 24 3.98 -20.36 34.03
C THR A 24 5.11 -20.85 33.13
N ALA A 25 5.16 -22.14 32.81
CA ALA A 25 6.14 -22.70 31.88
C ALA A 25 6.08 -22.06 30.49
N ARG A 26 4.88 -21.71 30.00
CA ARG A 26 4.66 -21.07 28.69
C ARG A 26 4.58 -19.55 28.72
N ALA A 27 4.70 -18.91 29.89
CA ALA A 27 4.53 -17.47 30.01
C ALA A 27 5.53 -16.69 29.14
N ALA A 28 6.78 -17.16 29.06
CA ALA A 28 7.82 -16.54 28.23
C ALA A 28 7.51 -16.66 26.72
N GLU A 29 7.00 -17.81 26.28
CA GLU A 29 6.60 -18.05 24.89
C GLU A 29 5.43 -17.13 24.50
N LEU A 30 4.41 -17.04 25.37
CA LEU A 30 3.25 -16.18 25.17
C LEU A 30 3.65 -14.70 25.14
N ALA A 31 4.53 -14.26 26.05
CA ALA A 31 5.04 -12.90 26.07
C ALA A 31 5.83 -12.56 24.79
N ALA A 32 6.68 -13.48 24.31
CA ALA A 32 7.41 -13.31 23.06
C ALA A 32 6.46 -13.22 21.86
N PHE A 33 5.45 -14.09 21.81
CA PHE A 33 4.44 -14.09 20.75
C PHE A 33 3.62 -12.80 20.74
N GLU A 34 3.14 -12.35 21.90
CA GLU A 34 2.41 -11.11 22.03
C GLU A 34 3.26 -9.92 21.59
N ALA A 35 4.54 -9.88 21.95
CA ALA A 35 5.46 -8.84 21.50
C ALA A 35 5.58 -8.80 19.97
N GLU A 36 5.75 -9.94 19.31
CA GLU A 36 5.90 -10.01 17.85
C GLU A 36 4.60 -9.64 17.10
N VAL A 37 3.46 -10.13 17.58
CA VAL A 37 2.14 -9.81 17.01
C VAL A 37 1.82 -8.33 17.20
N ASN A 38 2.10 -7.78 18.38
CA ASN A 38 1.91 -6.36 18.67
C ASN A 38 2.85 -5.50 17.83
N VAL A 39 4.14 -5.82 17.66
CA VAL A 39 5.01 -5.07 16.74
C VAL A 39 4.43 -5.01 15.32
N THR A 40 3.81 -6.09 14.86
CA THR A 40 3.21 -6.18 13.52
C THR A 40 1.88 -5.42 13.41
N THR A 41 1.13 -5.27 14.51
CA THR A 41 -0.27 -4.80 14.49
C THR A 41 -0.58 -3.57 15.35
N ALA A 42 0.33 -3.16 16.24
CA ALA A 42 0.10 -2.13 17.27
C ALA A 42 -0.20 -0.76 16.68
N HIS A 43 0.37 -0.42 15.53
CA HIS A 43 0.14 0.86 14.86
C HIS A 43 -1.02 0.85 13.85
N ALA A 44 -1.73 -0.28 13.71
CA ALA A 44 -2.77 -0.44 12.72
C ALA A 44 -4.18 -0.27 13.31
N ILE A 45 -4.65 0.97 13.36
CA ILE A 45 -6.04 1.36 13.70
C ILE A 45 -7.03 0.72 12.71
N THR A 46 -6.62 0.55 11.45
CA THR A 46 -7.45 -0.05 10.40
C THR A 46 -6.79 -1.29 9.80
N CYS A 47 -7.60 -2.23 9.30
CA CYS A 47 -7.13 -3.40 8.56
C CYS A 47 -6.18 -3.03 7.40
N LEU A 48 -6.32 -1.82 6.84
CA LEU A 48 -5.48 -1.30 5.75
C LEU A 48 -4.09 -0.84 6.21
N GLN A 49 -3.97 -0.41 7.47
CA GLN A 49 -2.70 -0.04 8.07
C GLN A 49 -1.85 -1.26 8.43
N ARG A 50 -2.42 -2.47 8.51
CA ARG A 50 -1.63 -3.70 8.68
C ARG A 50 -0.71 -4.02 7.49
N LEU A 51 -0.93 -3.40 6.32
CA LEU A 51 -0.02 -3.60 5.17
C LEU A 51 1.27 -2.82 5.37
N PRO A 52 2.43 -3.34 4.90
CA PRO A 52 3.66 -2.57 4.80
C PRO A 52 3.44 -1.25 4.05
N VAL A 53 4.09 -0.18 4.50
CA VAL A 53 3.90 1.20 3.96
C VAL A 53 3.98 1.24 2.43
N ARG A 54 4.95 0.52 1.83
CA ARG A 54 5.17 0.44 0.38
C ARG A 54 3.99 -0.16 -0.39
N LEU A 55 3.19 -1.00 0.25
CA LEU A 55 2.00 -1.62 -0.35
C LEU A 55 0.72 -0.82 -0.12
N ARG A 56 0.69 0.09 0.87
CA ARG A 56 -0.48 0.92 1.17
C ARG A 56 -0.84 1.83 -0.01
N ARG A 57 -2.14 1.96 -0.31
CA ARG A 57 -2.65 2.83 -1.37
C ARG A 57 -3.74 3.75 -0.81
N ARG A 58 -3.55 5.07 -0.93
CA ARG A 58 -4.51 6.07 -0.41
C ARG A 58 -5.94 5.88 -0.92
N ALA A 59 -6.10 5.47 -2.18
CA ALA A 59 -7.42 5.25 -2.79
C ALA A 59 -8.10 3.93 -2.40
N ALA A 60 -7.48 3.09 -1.55
CA ALA A 60 -8.06 1.83 -1.11
C ALA A 60 -9.31 2.01 -0.23
N SER A 61 -9.40 3.12 0.51
CA SER A 61 -10.57 3.45 1.35
C SER A 61 -11.86 3.62 0.57
N HIS A 62 -11.79 4.13 -0.67
CA HIS A 62 -12.97 4.34 -1.53
C HIS A 62 -13.08 3.32 -2.67
N ARG A 63 -12.01 2.57 -2.98
CA ARG A 63 -11.99 1.60 -4.08
C ARG A 63 -11.25 0.32 -3.69
N VAL A 64 -12.02 -0.71 -3.36
CA VAL A 64 -11.53 -2.02 -2.90
C VAL A 64 -10.59 -2.69 -3.90
N ASN A 65 -10.81 -2.50 -5.20
CA ASN A 65 -9.99 -3.07 -6.28
C ASN A 65 -8.53 -2.56 -6.30
N ARG A 66 -8.16 -1.65 -5.39
CA ARG A 66 -6.77 -1.21 -5.16
C ARG A 66 -6.01 -2.10 -4.18
N LEU A 67 -6.70 -3.00 -3.50
CA LEU A 67 -6.12 -3.98 -2.60
C LEU A 67 -6.01 -5.35 -3.28
N PRO A 68 -5.08 -6.20 -2.83
CA PRO A 68 -5.07 -7.62 -3.17
C PRO A 68 -6.43 -8.29 -2.90
N ARG A 69 -6.85 -9.20 -3.77
CA ARG A 69 -8.20 -9.82 -3.72
C ARG A 69 -8.49 -10.53 -2.39
N ARG A 70 -7.49 -11.19 -1.79
CA ARG A 70 -7.59 -11.84 -0.47
C ARG A 70 -7.98 -10.86 0.65
N LEU A 71 -7.66 -9.58 0.50
CA LEU A 71 -7.94 -8.53 1.49
C LEU A 71 -9.31 -7.85 1.27
N HIS A 72 -10.01 -8.16 0.18
CA HIS A 72 -11.33 -7.55 -0.10
C HIS A 72 -12.36 -7.93 0.97
N ARG A 73 -12.29 -9.16 1.49
CA ARG A 73 -13.19 -9.66 2.55
C ARG A 73 -13.13 -8.83 3.84
N HIS A 74 -11.92 -8.42 4.24
CA HIS A 74 -11.70 -7.63 5.46
C HIS A 74 -12.13 -6.16 5.31
N PHE A 75 -12.30 -5.69 4.07
CA PHE A 75 -12.81 -4.35 3.79
C PHE A 75 -14.35 -4.31 3.82
N GLN A 76 -15.02 -5.40 3.43
CA GLN A 76 -16.49 -5.48 3.36
C GLN A 76 -17.14 -5.68 4.74
N GLN A 77 -16.45 -6.35 5.67
CA GLN A 77 -16.94 -6.61 7.03
C GLN A 77 -17.33 -5.33 7.81
N PRO A 78 -16.52 -4.25 7.86
CA PRO A 78 -16.91 -3.02 8.56
C PRO A 78 -17.96 -2.18 7.81
N LEU A 79 -18.11 -2.33 6.48
CA LEU A 79 -19.17 -1.63 5.73
C LEU A 79 -20.54 -2.27 5.92
N ASN A 80 -20.62 -3.59 6.10
CA ASN A 80 -21.89 -4.29 6.27
C ASN A 80 -22.56 -4.02 7.63
N ASN A 81 -21.77 -3.70 8.66
CA ASN A 81 -22.28 -3.35 9.99
C ASN A 81 -22.69 -1.87 10.09
N ASN A 82 -22.29 -1.04 9.12
CA ASN A 82 -22.62 0.38 9.02
C ASN A 82 -23.57 0.66 7.85
N LYS A 83 -24.62 -0.16 7.68
CA LYS A 83 -25.70 0.11 6.70
C LYS A 83 -26.50 1.40 7.00
N GLY A 84 -26.23 2.07 8.11
CA GLY A 84 -26.99 3.25 8.58
C GLY A 84 -26.52 4.62 8.12
N GLN A 85 -25.42 4.78 7.36
CA GLN A 85 -24.96 6.11 6.96
C GLN A 85 -24.63 6.21 5.48
N LEU A 86 -25.69 6.26 4.67
CA LEU A 86 -25.64 6.67 3.28
C LEU A 86 -25.30 8.17 3.23
N VAL A 87 -24.00 8.50 3.12
CA VAL A 87 -23.58 9.87 2.83
C VAL A 87 -24.15 10.25 1.46
N ALA A 88 -25.03 11.26 1.46
CA ALA A 88 -25.78 11.75 0.32
C ALA A 88 -24.89 11.91 -0.93
N ALA A 89 -25.39 11.37 -2.05
CA ALA A 89 -24.72 11.37 -3.34
C ALA A 89 -24.53 12.81 -3.85
N GLN A 90 -23.33 13.35 -3.70
CA GLN A 90 -22.94 14.63 -4.28
C GLN A 90 -23.04 14.59 -5.82
N PRO A 91 -23.46 15.69 -6.48
CA PRO A 91 -23.71 15.72 -7.91
C PRO A 91 -22.44 15.41 -8.71
N LYS A 92 -22.58 14.54 -9.72
CA LYS A 92 -21.49 14.06 -10.57
C LYS A 92 -20.98 15.21 -11.45
N ARG A 93 -19.88 15.86 -11.03
CA ARG A 93 -19.11 16.79 -11.89
C ARG A 93 -18.82 16.15 -13.26
N ALA A 94 -18.91 16.95 -14.33
CA ALA A 94 -18.57 16.53 -15.69
C ALA A 94 -17.15 15.93 -15.71
N LYS A 95 -17.07 14.62 -16.01
CA LYS A 95 -15.82 13.88 -15.91
C LYS A 95 -14.92 14.27 -17.08
N LEU A 96 -13.79 14.92 -16.80
CA LEU A 96 -12.65 14.98 -17.71
C LEU A 96 -12.42 13.59 -18.31
N LYS A 97 -12.05 13.53 -19.61
CA LYS A 97 -11.69 12.29 -20.33
C LYS A 97 -10.94 11.35 -19.40
N SER A 98 -11.53 10.19 -19.13
CA SER A 98 -11.09 9.36 -18.00
C SER A 98 -9.61 9.01 -18.08
N ARG A 99 -8.95 8.88 -16.93
CA ARG A 99 -7.54 8.47 -16.90
C ARG A 99 -7.31 7.10 -17.57
N ARG A 100 -8.36 6.26 -17.67
CA ARG A 100 -8.40 5.01 -18.45
C ARG A 100 -8.31 5.28 -19.95
N TYR A 101 -9.06 6.26 -20.45
CA TYR A 101 -9.08 6.67 -21.86
C TYR A 101 -7.71 7.18 -22.33
N ARG A 102 -7.01 7.99 -21.52
CA ARG A 102 -5.65 8.47 -21.84
C ARG A 102 -4.57 7.38 -21.78
N ARG A 103 -4.81 6.29 -21.06
CA ARG A 103 -3.86 5.17 -20.90
C ARG A 103 -4.16 3.96 -21.79
N ARG A 104 -5.02 4.11 -22.80
CA ARG A 104 -5.26 3.04 -23.78
C ARG A 104 -3.96 2.75 -24.53
N HIS A 105 -3.59 1.48 -24.67
CA HIS A 105 -2.34 1.04 -25.29
C HIS A 105 -2.07 1.74 -26.64
N LEU A 106 -3.08 1.79 -27.52
CA LEU A 106 -2.99 2.48 -28.83
C LEU A 106 -2.60 3.96 -28.71
N ARG A 107 -3.05 4.66 -27.66
CA ARG A 107 -2.65 6.05 -27.42
C ARG A 107 -1.24 6.19 -26.89
N LEU A 108 -0.80 5.23 -26.08
CA LEU A 108 0.57 5.21 -25.60
C LEU A 108 1.53 4.94 -26.77
N LEU A 109 1.17 4.03 -27.68
CA LEU A 109 1.91 3.80 -28.92
C LEU A 109 1.90 5.04 -29.82
N ALA A 110 0.75 5.64 -30.09
CA ALA A 110 0.66 6.85 -30.91
C ALA A 110 1.42 8.04 -30.32
N MET A 111 1.52 8.10 -28.99
CA MET A 111 2.33 9.09 -28.30
C MET A 111 3.83 8.77 -28.43
N ALA A 112 4.22 7.50 -28.28
CA ALA A 112 5.61 7.06 -28.42
C ALA A 112 6.13 7.28 -29.84
N THR A 113 5.35 6.96 -30.87
CA THR A 113 5.72 7.21 -32.27
C THR A 113 5.87 8.71 -32.55
N ARG A 114 4.98 9.55 -32.02
CA ARG A 114 5.07 11.01 -32.14
C ARG A 114 6.36 11.56 -31.50
N ILE A 115 6.71 11.08 -30.32
CA ILE A 115 7.93 11.48 -29.60
C ILE A 115 9.19 11.03 -30.35
N ALA A 116 9.22 9.78 -30.83
CA ALA A 116 10.33 9.26 -31.61
C ALA A 116 10.55 10.08 -32.89
N ALA A 117 9.47 10.42 -33.61
CA ALA A 117 9.53 11.26 -34.79
C ALA A 117 10.05 12.69 -34.49
N THR A 118 9.80 13.22 -33.29
CA THR A 118 10.31 14.55 -32.91
C THR A 118 11.77 14.54 -32.48
N SER A 119 12.34 13.38 -32.13
CA SER A 119 13.75 13.26 -31.70
C SER A 119 14.78 13.35 -32.83
N SER A 120 14.34 13.25 -34.09
CA SER A 120 15.21 13.26 -35.28
C SER A 120 15.70 14.65 -35.69
N SER A 121 15.03 15.73 -35.23
CA SER A 121 15.42 17.10 -35.57
C SER A 121 16.10 17.76 -34.37
N TYR A 122 17.43 17.70 -34.33
CA TYR A 122 18.25 18.62 -33.55
C TYR A 122 18.18 20.00 -34.22
N SER A 123 17.03 20.68 -34.08
CA SER A 123 16.84 22.02 -34.62
C SER A 123 17.49 23.02 -33.66
N GLU A 124 18.63 23.57 -34.06
CA GLU A 124 19.52 24.39 -33.23
C GLU A 124 18.95 25.76 -32.82
N LEU A 125 17.80 26.22 -33.34
CA LEU A 125 17.47 27.66 -33.30
C LEU A 125 16.18 28.10 -32.58
N SER A 126 15.38 27.23 -31.96
CA SER A 126 14.14 27.70 -31.30
C SER A 126 14.26 27.78 -29.78
N SER A 127 14.04 28.97 -29.23
CA SER A 127 13.88 29.25 -27.78
C SER A 127 12.76 28.43 -27.11
N ASN A 128 11.93 27.74 -27.91
CA ASN A 128 10.86 26.85 -27.47
C ASN A 128 11.25 25.36 -27.62
N ARG A 129 12.40 24.97 -27.04
CA ARG A 129 12.90 23.58 -27.11
C ARG A 129 11.93 22.62 -26.42
N LYS A 130 11.28 21.73 -27.19
CA LYS A 130 10.56 20.58 -26.64
C LYS A 130 11.58 19.59 -26.09
N THR A 131 11.59 19.37 -24.77
CA THR A 131 12.51 18.43 -24.14
C THR A 131 12.28 17.01 -24.64
N LEU A 132 13.36 16.31 -24.98
CA LEU A 132 13.35 14.93 -25.42
C LEU A 132 12.99 13.99 -24.27
N TRP A 133 12.26 12.92 -24.59
CA TRP A 133 11.78 11.94 -23.62
C TRP A 133 12.53 10.62 -23.81
N LEU A 134 12.92 10.01 -22.69
CA LEU A 134 13.41 8.63 -22.68
C LEU A 134 12.32 7.66 -23.21
N PRO A 135 12.68 6.51 -23.79
CA PRO A 135 11.71 5.48 -24.17
C PRO A 135 10.80 5.04 -23.00
N THR A 136 11.34 5.08 -21.77
CA THR A 136 10.65 4.73 -20.52
C THR A 136 10.08 5.95 -19.78
N HIS A 137 10.00 7.12 -20.42
CA HIS A 137 9.64 8.38 -19.78
C HIS A 137 8.32 8.33 -19.01
N LEU A 138 7.27 7.71 -19.57
CA LEU A 138 5.97 7.61 -18.90
C LEU A 138 6.02 6.81 -17.58
N TRP A 139 6.89 5.80 -17.51
CA TRP A 139 7.08 5.01 -16.31
C TRP A 139 7.79 5.82 -15.22
N HIS A 140 8.84 6.55 -15.62
CA HIS A 140 9.63 7.41 -14.74
C HIS A 140 8.81 8.61 -14.25
N ALA A 141 8.15 9.34 -15.14
CA ALA A 141 7.31 10.49 -14.79
C ALA A 141 6.15 10.15 -13.83
N LYS A 142 5.75 8.89 -13.75
CA LYS A 142 4.75 8.42 -12.78
C LYS A 142 5.32 8.18 -11.38
N ARG A 143 6.62 7.90 -11.26
CA ARG A 143 7.27 7.41 -10.04
C ARG A 143 8.37 8.32 -9.49
N TYR A 144 8.88 9.22 -10.32
CA TYR A 144 10.00 10.10 -10.03
C TYR A 144 9.64 11.55 -10.31
N HIS A 145 10.30 12.46 -9.60
CA HIS A 145 10.40 13.86 -9.95
C HIS A 145 11.27 13.99 -11.21
N MET A 146 10.73 14.64 -12.24
CA MET A 146 11.41 14.79 -13.53
C MET A 146 12.03 16.18 -13.65
N ILE A 147 13.23 16.26 -14.21
CA ILE A 147 13.97 17.50 -14.46
C ILE A 147 14.43 17.59 -15.92
N ASN A 148 14.72 18.81 -16.37
CA ASN A 148 15.26 19.06 -17.70
C ASN A 148 16.77 19.27 -17.58
N ILE A 149 17.56 18.42 -18.22
CA ILE A 149 19.02 18.54 -18.30
C ILE A 149 19.44 18.26 -19.73
N TRP A 150 20.31 19.11 -20.31
CA TRP A 150 20.87 18.94 -21.66
C TRP A 150 19.81 18.69 -22.76
N GLY A 151 18.62 19.32 -22.63
CA GLY A 151 17.52 19.12 -23.57
C GLY A 151 16.70 17.84 -23.37
N TRP A 152 17.03 17.01 -22.39
CA TRP A 152 16.33 15.78 -22.03
C TRP A 152 15.51 15.91 -20.75
N ARG A 153 14.41 15.17 -20.66
CA ARG A 153 13.55 15.06 -19.48
C ARG A 153 13.88 13.79 -18.69
N LEU A 154 14.71 13.93 -17.65
CA LEU A 154 15.30 12.83 -16.87
C LEU A 154 14.67 12.68 -15.47
N PRO A 155 14.64 11.46 -14.88
CA PRO A 155 14.23 11.25 -13.50
C PRO A 155 15.34 11.67 -12.52
N GLN A 156 15.02 12.53 -11.56
CA GLN A 156 15.96 13.00 -10.53
C GLN A 156 15.87 12.18 -9.24
N ALA A 157 14.68 12.07 -8.66
CA ALA A 157 14.46 11.45 -7.36
C ALA A 157 13.14 10.69 -7.33
N PRO A 158 13.06 9.52 -6.67
CA PRO A 158 11.80 8.80 -6.50
C PRO A 158 10.84 9.58 -5.61
N ASN A 159 9.53 9.41 -5.82
CA ASN A 159 8.51 10.01 -4.96
C ASN A 159 8.48 9.39 -3.55
N ASP A 160 9.01 8.17 -3.40
CA ASP A 160 9.10 7.47 -2.13
C ASP A 160 10.47 7.74 -1.47
N LYS A 161 10.51 7.89 -0.15
CA LYS A 161 11.76 8.06 0.61
C LYS A 161 12.49 6.71 0.72
N ILE A 162 13.33 6.40 -0.27
CA ILE A 162 13.98 5.07 -0.40
C ILE A 162 15.51 5.10 -0.45
N PHE A 163 16.16 6.22 -0.09
CA PHE A 163 17.63 6.36 -0.19
C PHE A 163 18.40 5.20 0.48
N LYS A 164 18.09 4.90 1.76
CA LYS A 164 18.74 3.80 2.49
C LYS A 164 18.41 2.44 1.90
N ALA A 165 17.15 2.20 1.53
CA ALA A 165 16.77 0.96 0.88
C ALA A 165 17.46 0.75 -0.48
N CYS A 166 17.73 1.82 -1.24
CA CYS A 166 18.53 1.75 -2.46
C CYS A 166 20.01 1.47 -2.17
N GLN A 167 20.57 2.10 -1.15
CA GLN A 167 21.94 1.83 -0.69
C GLN A 167 22.10 0.36 -0.28
N ASP A 168 21.22 -0.14 0.58
CA ASP A 168 21.24 -1.52 1.05
C ASP A 168 21.04 -2.53 -0.09
N ALA A 169 20.21 -2.19 -1.08
CA ALA A 169 19.98 -3.04 -2.25
C ALA A 169 21.13 -3.06 -3.25
N ALA A 170 21.97 -2.01 -3.27
CA ALA A 170 23.15 -1.94 -4.14
C ALA A 170 24.37 -2.64 -3.53
N LEU A 171 24.41 -2.77 -2.21
CA LEU A 171 25.48 -3.45 -1.47
C LEU A 171 25.25 -4.96 -1.32
N LYS A 172 24.06 -5.46 -1.67
CA LYS A 172 23.73 -6.87 -1.72
C LYS A 172 24.00 -7.45 -3.11
#